data_AF-A0A5J4PTZ9-F1
#
_entry.id   AF-A0A5J4PTZ9-F1
#
_cell.length_a   1.000
_cell.length_b   1.000
_cell.length_c   1.000
_cell.angle_alpha   90.00
_cell.angle_beta   90.00
_cell.angle_gamma   90.00
#
_symmetry.space_group_name_H-M   'P 1'
#
loop_
_entity.id
_entity.type
_entity.pdbx_description
1 polymer ?
#
loop_
_entity_poly.entity_id
_entity_poly.type
_entity_poly.pdbx_seq_one_letter_code
_entity_poly.pdbx_strand_id
1 'polypeptide(L)'
;EVLRSIFEELEFKTLINRIFNKENQIYTNQRNNIQGDLFGFPVIEDNATKENSDNLKKLSSLDYDYQLVNNEEKRKDLIQKLSEIKILSIDTETTGTDPISAELVGMSFSFVENQAYYVPVPPIRNEALKITEEFRIVFENEDIIKVGQNIKYDILVLQNYDIEVRGELFDTMVAHYVLQPELRHGMDYLAEIYLNYHTIHIDELIGQKGKNQKNMKDLAPEDVYLYACEDADVTLKLKNILEKELKKNETEELFYHIEMPLIPVLAYMERNGVRLDTQALKESSEHFRKRLEITEQEIYQLAGESFNIASPKQVGEILFDKLKIIEKAKKTKTGQYTTSEEVLESLRYKHPVVEKILEHRGLKKLLNTYVDSLPQLINPQTKKIHTSFNQTVTSTGRLSSSNPNLQNIPIRDEDGKEIRKAFIPDDECLF
;
A
#
# COMPACT_ATOMS: atom_id res chain seq x y z
N GLU A 1 -10.88 -42.90 9.42
CA GLU A 1 -9.53 -43.49 9.59
C GLU A 1 -8.90 -43.94 8.28
N VAL A 2 -9.53 -44.81 7.48
CA VAL A 2 -8.98 -45.27 6.18
C VAL A 2 -8.63 -44.11 5.21
N LEU A 3 -9.47 -43.07 5.16
CA LEU A 3 -9.19 -41.90 4.32
C LEU A 3 -7.97 -41.08 4.79
N ARG A 4 -7.65 -41.11 6.09
CA ARG A 4 -6.51 -40.37 6.65
C ARG A 4 -5.19 -41.08 6.33
N SER A 5 -5.15 -42.41 6.41
CA SER A 5 -3.93 -43.17 6.08
C SER A 5 -3.55 -43.04 4.60
N ILE A 6 -4.53 -43.00 3.68
CA ILE A 6 -4.29 -42.78 2.25
C ILE A 6 -3.69 -41.39 1.99
N PHE A 7 -4.14 -40.36 2.72
CA PHE A 7 -3.58 -39.00 2.56
C PHE A 7 -2.18 -38.86 3.17
N GLU A 8 -1.88 -39.60 4.22
CA GLU A 8 -0.53 -39.65 4.82
C GLU A 8 0.46 -40.37 3.91
N GLU A 9 0.03 -41.46 3.25
CA GLU A 9 0.84 -42.21 2.28
C GLU A 9 1.12 -41.41 0.99
N LEU A 10 0.22 -40.49 0.62
CA LEU A 10 0.37 -39.59 -0.53
C LEU A 10 1.00 -38.23 -0.19
N GLU A 11 1.53 -38.07 1.04
CA GLU A 11 2.17 -36.85 1.56
C GLU A 11 1.34 -35.55 1.48
N PHE A 12 0.01 -35.63 1.40
CA PHE A 12 -0.89 -34.47 1.38
C PHE A 12 -1.17 -33.90 2.79
N LYS A 13 -0.12 -33.59 3.53
CA LYS A 13 -0.17 -33.17 4.95
C LYS A 13 -1.02 -31.91 5.18
N THR A 14 -1.00 -30.96 4.25
CA THR A 14 -1.79 -29.72 4.31
C THR A 14 -3.29 -29.95 4.06
N LEU A 15 -3.66 -30.94 3.24
CA LEU A 15 -5.07 -31.25 2.97
C LEU A 15 -5.73 -32.01 4.12
N ILE A 16 -4.98 -32.83 4.85
CA ILE A 16 -5.45 -33.54 6.06
C ILE A 16 -5.98 -32.53 7.07
N ASN A 17 -5.21 -31.50 7.36
CA ASN A 17 -5.60 -30.46 8.33
C ASN A 17 -6.86 -29.72 7.88
N ARG A 18 -7.01 -29.45 6.58
CA ARG A 18 -8.15 -28.71 6.04
C ARG A 18 -9.47 -29.51 6.02
N ILE A 19 -9.39 -30.83 5.85
CA ILE A 19 -10.57 -31.70 5.77
C ILE A 19 -11.02 -32.16 7.16
N PHE A 20 -10.07 -32.52 8.03
CA PHE A 20 -10.38 -33.12 9.32
C PHE A 20 -10.49 -32.13 10.50
N ASN A 21 -9.94 -30.91 10.41
CA ASN A 21 -10.09 -29.88 11.46
C ASN A 21 -11.32 -28.97 11.27
N LYS A 22 -12.30 -29.40 10.48
CA LYS A 22 -13.45 -28.58 10.08
C LYS A 22 -14.59 -28.49 11.10
N GLU A 23 -14.39 -28.89 12.35
CA GLU A 23 -15.42 -28.77 13.40
C GLU A 23 -15.35 -27.48 14.23
N ASN A 24 -14.31 -26.64 14.10
CA ASN A 24 -14.27 -25.35 14.78
C ASN A 24 -13.76 -24.24 13.86
N GLN A 25 -14.63 -23.70 12.99
CA GLN A 25 -14.53 -22.32 12.48
C GLN A 25 -15.77 -21.97 11.63
N ILE A 26 -16.78 -21.39 12.28
CA ILE A 26 -17.87 -20.68 11.62
C ILE A 26 -17.30 -19.30 11.21
N TYR A 27 -17.04 -19.12 9.92
CA TYR A 27 -16.60 -17.83 9.36
C TYR A 27 -17.77 -16.82 9.37
N THR A 28 -17.74 -15.87 10.30
CA THR A 28 -18.53 -14.64 10.22
C THR A 28 -17.90 -13.69 9.19
N ASN A 29 -18.49 -13.61 8.01
CA ASN A 29 -18.19 -12.56 7.04
C ASN A 29 -18.85 -11.24 7.49
N GLN A 30 -18.10 -10.39 8.19
CA GLN A 30 -18.43 -8.97 8.28
C GLN A 30 -17.69 -8.21 7.18
N ARG A 31 -18.47 -7.60 6.27
CA ARG A 31 -17.98 -6.57 5.34
C ARG A 31 -17.68 -5.32 6.15
N ASN A 32 -16.43 -5.10 6.49
CA ASN A 32 -15.94 -3.78 6.86
C ASN A 32 -15.35 -3.11 5.61
N ASN A 33 -15.62 -1.81 5.48
CA ASN A 33 -15.05 -0.96 4.45
C ASN A 33 -13.53 -1.14 4.44
N ILE A 34 -12.99 -1.47 3.27
CA ILE A 34 -11.54 -1.58 3.04
C ILE A 34 -10.99 -0.15 3.08
N GLN A 35 -10.60 0.29 4.28
CA GLN A 35 -9.66 1.36 4.47
C GLN A 35 -8.28 0.69 4.54
N GLY A 36 -7.40 1.06 3.61
CA GLY A 36 -6.10 0.43 3.44
C GLY A 36 -5.18 0.59 4.67
N ASP A 37 -4.11 -0.19 4.65
CA ASP A 37 -2.99 -0.06 5.57
C ASP A 37 -2.34 1.32 5.40
N LEU A 38 -1.44 1.65 6.33
CA LEU A 38 -0.61 2.82 6.31
C LEU A 38 0.30 2.88 5.07
N PHE A 39 0.46 1.76 4.35
CA PHE A 39 1.11 1.63 3.04
C PHE A 39 0.12 1.49 1.86
N GLY A 40 -1.19 1.72 2.07
CA GLY A 40 -2.21 1.59 1.02
C GLY A 40 -2.57 0.15 0.63
N PHE A 41 -2.05 -0.86 1.31
CA PHE A 41 -2.42 -2.27 1.07
C PHE A 41 -3.80 -2.61 1.65
N PRO A 42 -4.56 -3.56 1.08
CA PRO A 42 -5.70 -4.15 1.77
C PRO A 42 -5.20 -4.91 3.00
N VAL A 43 -5.48 -4.41 4.21
CA VAL A 43 -5.25 -5.18 5.45
C VAL A 43 -6.38 -6.19 5.61
N ILE A 44 -6.04 -7.47 5.58
CA ILE A 44 -6.85 -8.50 6.24
C ILE A 44 -6.28 -8.60 7.65
N GLU A 45 -7.06 -8.20 8.67
CA GLU A 45 -6.67 -8.25 10.08
C GLU A 45 -5.97 -9.57 10.45
N ASP A 46 -4.80 -9.46 11.08
CA ASP A 46 -4.03 -10.56 11.64
C ASP A 46 -4.69 -11.11 12.90
N ASN A 47 -5.74 -11.90 12.70
CA ASN A 47 -6.32 -12.72 13.76
C ASN A 47 -5.85 -14.19 13.72
N ALA A 48 -4.92 -14.55 12.82
CA ALA A 48 -4.48 -15.93 12.62
C ALA A 48 -3.01 -16.23 13.01
N THR A 49 -2.20 -15.24 13.35
CA THR A 49 -0.74 -15.39 13.58
C THR A 49 -0.33 -15.60 15.04
N LYS A 50 -1.26 -15.54 16.00
CA LYS A 50 -0.91 -15.69 17.44
C LYS A 50 -0.60 -17.11 17.92
N GLU A 51 -0.76 -18.14 17.10
CA GLU A 51 -0.62 -19.54 17.58
C GLU A 51 0.77 -20.18 17.31
N ASN A 52 1.74 -19.51 16.67
CA ASN A 52 3.04 -20.13 16.33
C ASN A 52 4.31 -19.28 16.55
N SER A 53 4.22 -18.12 17.22
CA SER A 53 5.38 -17.21 17.41
C SER A 53 6.45 -17.72 18.40
N ASP A 54 6.19 -18.79 19.15
CA ASP A 54 7.10 -19.29 20.19
C ASP A 54 8.36 -20.00 19.64
N ASN A 55 8.39 -20.42 18.37
CA ASN A 55 9.53 -21.14 17.77
C ASN A 55 10.38 -20.29 16.79
N LEU A 56 10.02 -19.03 16.58
CA LEU A 56 10.75 -18.14 15.70
C LEU A 56 11.95 -17.52 16.42
N LYS A 57 13.06 -17.36 15.70
CA LYS A 57 14.20 -16.60 16.21
C LYS A 57 13.81 -15.13 16.35
N LYS A 58 14.41 -14.45 17.31
CA LYS A 58 14.26 -13.00 17.53
C LYS A 58 15.63 -12.36 17.61
N LEU A 59 15.71 -11.03 17.57
CA LEU A 59 16.98 -10.31 17.63
C LEU A 59 17.79 -10.69 18.88
N SER A 60 17.11 -10.88 20.01
CA SER A 60 17.71 -11.31 21.28
C SER A 60 18.36 -12.70 21.26
N SER A 61 18.10 -13.51 20.24
CA SER A 61 18.66 -14.85 20.05
C SER A 61 19.78 -14.93 19.02
N LEU A 62 20.12 -13.80 18.38
CA LEU A 62 21.18 -13.72 17.38
C LEU A 62 22.43 -13.04 17.98
N ASP A 63 23.59 -13.42 17.45
CA ASP A 63 24.81 -12.65 17.63
C ASP A 63 24.88 -11.61 16.51
N TYR A 64 24.89 -10.33 16.87
CA TYR A 64 24.81 -9.22 15.93
C TYR A 64 25.71 -8.05 16.32
N ASP A 65 26.15 -7.27 15.33
CA ASP A 65 26.95 -6.06 15.46
C ASP A 65 26.17 -4.87 14.89
N TYR A 66 25.25 -4.35 15.69
CA TYR A 66 24.43 -3.18 15.33
C TYR A 66 24.99 -1.93 16.00
N GLN A 67 25.23 -0.89 15.20
CA GLN A 67 25.96 0.30 15.66
C GLN A 67 25.15 1.58 15.47
N LEU A 68 24.99 2.32 16.57
CA LEU A 68 24.47 3.69 16.53
C LEU A 68 25.59 4.68 16.15
N VAL A 69 25.43 5.32 14.99
CA VAL A 69 26.37 6.24 14.35
C VAL A 69 25.94 7.70 14.60
N ASN A 70 25.94 8.10 15.87
CA ASN A 70 25.38 9.36 16.35
C ASN A 70 26.37 10.55 16.40
N ASN A 71 27.57 10.42 15.84
CA ASN A 71 28.56 11.50 15.82
C ASN A 71 29.35 11.52 14.50
N GLU A 72 30.00 12.66 14.23
CA GLU A 72 30.71 12.91 12.97
C GLU A 72 31.86 11.94 12.71
N GLU A 73 32.62 11.55 13.74
CA GLU A 73 33.75 10.62 13.62
C GLU A 73 33.27 9.23 13.16
N LYS A 74 32.20 8.72 13.79
CA LYS A 74 31.57 7.45 13.40
C LYS A 74 30.98 7.52 11.99
N ARG A 75 30.38 8.65 11.59
CA ARG A 75 29.84 8.81 10.22
C ARG A 75 30.96 8.76 9.18
N LYS A 76 32.09 9.42 9.42
CA LYS A 76 33.26 9.36 8.53
C LYS A 76 33.82 7.95 8.41
N ASP A 77 33.97 7.23 9.53
CA ASP A 77 34.42 5.82 9.53
C ASP A 77 33.45 4.93 8.73
N LEU A 78 32.14 5.10 8.93
CA LEU A 78 31.14 4.36 8.17
C LEU A 78 31.23 4.66 6.67
N ILE A 79 31.27 5.93 6.26
CA ILE A 79 31.35 6.31 4.85
C ILE A 79 32.60 5.71 4.19
N GLN A 80 33.73 5.66 4.90
CA GLN A 80 34.94 5.01 4.39
C GLN A 80 34.69 3.51 4.14
N LYS A 81 34.07 2.79 5.08
CA LYS A 81 33.71 1.37 4.89
C LYS A 81 32.76 1.19 3.71
N LEU A 82 31.75 2.05 3.59
CA LEU A 82 30.75 2.01 2.51
C LEU A 82 31.33 2.33 1.13
N SER A 83 32.50 2.95 1.04
CA SER A 83 33.14 3.25 -0.25
C SER A 83 33.80 2.03 -0.92
N GLU A 84 34.07 0.96 -0.16
CA GLU A 84 34.80 -0.23 -0.64
C GLU A 84 33.88 -1.42 -0.96
N ILE A 85 32.59 -1.32 -0.62
CA ILE A 85 31.61 -2.40 -0.81
C ILE A 85 30.99 -2.37 -2.22
N LYS A 86 30.29 -3.46 -2.55
CA LYS A 86 29.56 -3.60 -3.82
C LYS A 86 28.05 -3.75 -3.67
N ILE A 87 27.59 -4.16 -2.49
CA ILE A 87 26.18 -4.37 -2.19
C ILE A 87 25.90 -3.70 -0.86
N LEU A 88 24.87 -2.85 -0.83
CA LEU A 88 24.45 -2.11 0.33
C LEU A 88 22.94 -2.20 0.49
N SER A 89 22.49 -2.82 1.58
CA SER A 89 21.12 -2.69 2.05
C SER A 89 20.93 -1.33 2.71
N ILE A 90 19.88 -0.62 2.30
CA ILE A 90 19.51 0.69 2.80
C ILE A 90 18.05 0.68 3.26
N ASP A 91 17.76 1.47 4.28
CA ASP A 91 16.40 1.77 4.70
C ASP A 91 16.36 3.18 5.35
N THR A 92 15.18 3.81 5.35
CA THR A 92 14.96 5.16 5.84
C THR A 92 13.83 5.22 6.86
N GLU A 93 14.15 5.78 8.03
CA GLU A 93 13.18 6.05 9.07
C GLU A 93 12.60 7.45 8.89
N THR A 94 11.28 7.59 9.00
CA THR A 94 10.61 8.85 8.64
C THR A 94 9.44 9.21 9.54
N THR A 95 8.94 10.44 9.40
CA THR A 95 7.81 10.97 10.19
C THR A 95 6.44 10.49 9.76
N GLY A 96 6.30 9.74 8.67
CA GLY A 96 4.99 9.38 8.11
C GLY A 96 5.13 8.37 7.00
N THR A 97 4.06 8.14 6.24
CA THR A 97 4.06 7.18 5.13
C THR A 97 3.74 7.78 3.77
N ASP A 98 3.50 9.09 3.70
CA ASP A 98 3.54 9.84 2.44
C ASP A 98 4.98 10.31 2.20
N PRO A 99 5.74 9.68 1.29
CA PRO A 99 7.14 10.00 1.10
C PRO A 99 7.36 11.42 0.55
N ILE A 100 6.35 12.05 -0.06
CA ILE A 100 6.47 13.41 -0.60
C ILE A 100 6.49 14.45 0.53
N SER A 101 5.81 14.18 1.64
CA SER A 101 5.74 15.09 2.79
C SER A 101 6.50 14.62 4.03
N ALA A 102 6.98 13.37 4.02
CA ALA A 102 7.73 12.80 5.13
C ALA A 102 9.10 13.46 5.31
N GLU A 103 9.46 13.69 6.58
CA GLU A 103 10.79 14.12 6.99
C GLU A 103 11.61 12.89 7.44
N LEU A 104 12.89 12.88 7.10
CA LEU A 104 13.85 11.86 7.48
C LEU A 104 14.20 11.97 8.97
N VAL A 105 14.10 10.85 9.67
CA VAL A 105 14.46 10.64 11.07
C VAL A 105 15.79 9.89 11.19
N GLY A 106 16.10 9.01 10.24
CA GLY A 106 17.37 8.29 10.23
C GLY A 106 17.57 7.47 8.95
N MET A 107 18.80 7.02 8.74
CA MET A 107 19.17 6.12 7.65
C MET A 107 19.86 4.88 8.23
N SER A 108 19.49 3.71 7.77
CA SER A 108 20.10 2.45 8.17
C SER A 108 20.83 1.78 7.00
N PHE A 109 21.89 1.05 7.33
CA PHE A 109 22.80 0.46 6.35
C PHE A 109 23.24 -0.93 6.79
N SER A 110 23.22 -1.92 5.90
CA SER A 110 23.82 -3.23 6.12
C SER A 110 24.51 -3.74 4.85
N PHE A 111 25.73 -4.25 4.98
CA PHE A 111 26.50 -4.84 3.88
C PHE A 111 27.12 -6.19 4.23
N VAL A 112 26.92 -6.66 5.47
CA VAL A 112 27.28 -8.00 5.97
C VAL A 112 26.14 -8.48 6.87
N GLU A 113 25.73 -9.74 6.75
CA GLU A 113 24.66 -10.28 7.58
C GLU A 113 24.99 -10.21 9.07
N ASN A 114 24.00 -9.83 9.88
CA ASN A 114 24.09 -9.53 11.31
C ASN A 114 24.97 -8.33 11.65
N GLN A 115 25.35 -7.50 10.67
CA GLN A 115 26.00 -6.22 10.90
C GLN A 115 25.20 -5.09 10.25
N ALA A 116 24.89 -4.06 11.03
CA ALA A 116 24.14 -2.92 10.53
C ALA A 116 24.47 -1.63 11.30
N TYR A 117 24.19 -0.50 10.66
CA TYR A 117 24.53 0.81 11.17
C TYR A 117 23.32 1.73 11.04
N TYR A 118 22.98 2.44 12.11
CA TYR A 118 21.92 3.45 12.10
C TYR A 118 22.52 4.84 12.29
N VAL A 119 22.21 5.74 11.36
CA VAL A 119 22.61 7.14 11.36
C VAL A 119 21.38 7.99 11.68
N PRO A 120 21.23 8.48 12.92
CA PRO A 120 20.12 9.37 13.26
C PRO A 120 20.26 10.71 12.55
N VAL A 121 19.14 11.22 12.05
CA VAL A 121 19.04 12.51 11.36
C VAL A 121 18.17 13.44 12.22
N PRO A 122 18.71 14.60 12.65
CA PRO A 122 17.97 15.51 13.51
C PRO A 122 16.80 16.16 12.75
N PRO A 123 15.71 16.54 13.44
CA PRO A 123 14.56 17.19 12.80
C PRO A 123 14.88 18.61 12.28
N ILE A 124 16.04 19.16 12.63
CA ILE A 124 16.49 20.47 12.15
C ILE A 124 16.95 20.32 10.69
N ARG A 125 16.12 20.81 9.77
CA ARG A 125 16.31 20.67 8.32
C ARG A 125 17.74 20.97 7.81
N ASN A 126 18.37 22.06 8.26
CA ASN A 126 19.72 22.42 7.84
C ASN A 126 20.80 21.44 8.33
N GLU A 127 20.61 20.83 9.50
CA GLU A 127 21.51 19.80 10.02
C GLU A 127 21.26 18.48 9.33
N ALA A 128 19.98 18.14 9.07
CA ALA A 128 19.61 16.97 8.29
C ALA A 128 20.25 16.99 6.90
N LEU A 129 20.14 18.11 6.18
CA LEU A 129 20.78 18.29 4.86
C LEU A 129 22.30 18.10 4.90
N LYS A 130 22.97 18.60 5.95
CA LYS A 130 24.42 18.39 6.10
C LYS A 130 24.76 16.91 6.27
N ILE A 131 24.02 16.21 7.12
CA ILE A 131 24.25 14.78 7.38
C ILE A 131 23.93 13.95 6.13
N THR A 132 22.81 14.19 5.45
CA THR A 132 22.49 13.45 4.21
C THR A 132 23.50 13.71 3.11
N GLU A 133 24.02 14.94 3.00
CA GLU A 133 25.06 15.30 2.04
C GLU A 133 26.36 14.51 2.26
N GLU A 134 26.75 14.24 3.51
CA GLU A 134 27.92 13.40 3.82
C GLU A 134 27.80 12.00 3.18
N PHE A 135 26.57 11.45 3.06
CA PHE A 135 26.30 10.14 2.49
C PHE A 135 25.97 10.16 0.99
N ARG A 136 25.92 11.33 0.34
CA ARG A 136 25.67 11.45 -1.12
C ARG A 136 26.58 10.54 -1.93
N ILE A 137 27.87 10.50 -1.57
CA ILE A 137 28.88 9.67 -2.24
C ILE A 137 28.56 8.17 -2.21
N VAL A 138 27.75 7.70 -1.27
CA VAL A 138 27.33 6.29 -1.19
C VAL A 138 26.06 6.07 -2.02
N PHE A 139 25.05 6.93 -1.87
CA PHE A 139 23.77 6.79 -2.57
C PHE A 139 23.90 6.99 -4.09
N GLU A 140 24.73 7.93 -4.53
CA GLU A 140 24.92 8.27 -5.95
C GLU A 140 26.00 7.41 -6.64
N ASN A 141 26.68 6.51 -5.93
CA ASN A 141 27.72 5.68 -6.52
C ASN A 141 27.13 4.52 -7.34
N GLU A 142 27.22 4.59 -8.66
CA GLU A 142 26.67 3.58 -9.57
C GLU A 142 27.30 2.18 -9.43
N ASP A 143 28.50 2.06 -8.86
CA ASP A 143 29.20 0.78 -8.64
C ASP A 143 28.69 -0.01 -7.43
N ILE A 144 27.79 0.58 -6.63
CA ILE A 144 27.17 -0.04 -5.45
C ILE A 144 25.73 -0.42 -5.81
N ILE A 145 25.39 -1.69 -5.66
CA ILE A 145 24.01 -2.18 -5.74
C ILE A 145 23.27 -1.78 -4.47
N LYS A 146 22.12 -1.11 -4.59
CA LYS A 146 21.28 -0.74 -3.44
C LYS A 146 20.17 -1.75 -3.28
N VAL A 147 20.12 -2.35 -2.09
CA VAL A 147 19.10 -3.32 -1.69
C VAL A 147 18.14 -2.61 -0.75
N GLY A 148 16.84 -2.82 -0.92
CA GLY A 148 15.82 -2.27 -0.04
C GLY A 148 14.58 -3.13 -0.04
N GLN A 149 13.70 -2.91 0.93
CA GLN A 149 12.34 -3.44 0.93
C GLN A 149 11.42 -2.27 0.58
N ASN A 150 10.73 -2.31 -0.57
CA ASN A 150 9.97 -1.16 -1.06
C ASN A 150 10.84 0.10 -1.24
N ILE A 151 12.01 -0.06 -1.86
CA ILE A 151 13.07 0.95 -2.00
C ILE A 151 12.60 2.24 -2.70
N LYS A 152 11.50 2.17 -3.47
CA LYS A 152 10.85 3.33 -4.06
C LYS A 152 10.51 4.39 -3.00
N TYR A 153 10.09 3.96 -1.80
CA TYR A 153 9.79 4.86 -0.69
C TYR A 153 11.04 5.64 -0.26
N ASP A 154 12.14 4.94 -0.01
CA ASP A 154 13.43 5.52 0.38
C ASP A 154 13.95 6.50 -0.67
N ILE A 155 13.84 6.15 -1.96
CA ILE A 155 14.21 7.02 -3.08
C ILE A 155 13.44 8.34 -3.01
N LEU A 156 12.12 8.29 -2.85
CA LEU A 156 11.27 9.49 -2.79
C LEU A 156 11.57 10.36 -1.55
N VAL A 157 11.87 9.74 -0.42
CA VAL A 157 12.26 10.44 0.81
C VAL A 157 13.63 11.09 0.65
N LEU A 158 14.63 10.39 0.11
CA LEU A 158 15.97 10.92 -0.13
C LEU A 158 15.96 12.07 -1.14
N GLN A 159 15.06 12.04 -2.12
CA GLN A 159 14.80 13.18 -3.03
C GLN A 159 14.25 14.41 -2.31
N ASN A 160 13.66 14.29 -1.11
CA ASN A 160 13.37 15.46 -0.28
C ASN A 160 14.63 16.13 0.23
N TYR A 161 15.80 15.49 0.18
CA TYR A 161 17.08 16.01 0.69
C TYR A 161 18.09 16.21 -0.43
N ASP A 162 17.61 16.34 -1.68
CA ASP A 162 18.43 16.52 -2.88
C ASP A 162 19.46 15.39 -3.11
N ILE A 163 19.17 14.18 -2.62
CA ILE A 163 19.97 12.98 -2.82
C ILE A 163 19.32 12.12 -3.91
N GLU A 164 20.12 11.72 -4.90
CA GLU A 164 19.70 10.75 -5.91
C GLU A 164 20.24 9.36 -5.56
N VAL A 165 19.39 8.34 -5.55
CA VAL A 165 19.85 6.95 -5.45
C VAL A 165 20.16 6.45 -6.86
N ARG A 166 21.42 6.09 -7.11
CA ARG A 166 21.91 5.60 -8.41
C ARG A 166 22.47 4.20 -8.30
N GLY A 167 22.85 3.60 -9.42
CA GLY A 167 23.34 2.22 -9.49
C GLY A 167 22.21 1.20 -9.59
N GLU A 168 22.58 -0.08 -9.64
CA GLU A 168 21.61 -1.16 -9.72
C GLU A 168 20.79 -1.26 -8.43
N LEU A 169 19.49 -1.55 -8.57
CA LEU A 169 18.56 -1.70 -7.46
C LEU A 169 18.20 -3.17 -7.29
N PHE A 170 17.97 -3.58 -6.05
CA PHE A 170 17.36 -4.85 -5.69
C PHE A 170 16.28 -4.60 -4.64
N ASP A 171 15.01 -4.75 -5.02
CA ASP A 171 13.89 -4.63 -4.08
C ASP A 171 13.38 -6.02 -3.67
N THR A 172 13.48 -6.36 -2.37
CA THR A 172 13.07 -7.67 -1.84
C THR A 172 11.56 -7.89 -1.93
N MET A 173 10.75 -6.83 -1.82
CA MET A 173 9.29 -6.90 -1.98
C MET A 173 8.94 -7.32 -3.41
N VAL A 174 9.59 -6.69 -4.39
CA VAL A 174 9.38 -6.94 -5.82
C VAL A 174 9.97 -8.29 -6.23
N ALA A 175 11.14 -8.66 -5.70
CA ALA A 175 11.75 -9.98 -5.94
C ALA A 175 10.81 -11.10 -5.49
N HIS A 176 10.23 -10.98 -4.29
CA HIS A 176 9.25 -11.95 -3.82
C HIS A 176 7.97 -11.95 -4.67
N TYR A 177 7.52 -10.78 -5.11
CA TYR A 177 6.34 -10.66 -5.97
C TYR A 177 6.50 -11.34 -7.33
N VAL A 178 7.65 -11.19 -7.97
CA VAL A 178 7.97 -11.91 -9.21
C VAL A 178 7.91 -13.43 -9.03
N LEU A 179 8.30 -13.93 -7.85
CA LEU A 179 8.27 -15.36 -7.52
C LEU A 179 6.86 -15.85 -7.13
N GLN A 180 6.11 -15.08 -6.35
CA GLN A 180 4.88 -15.52 -5.68
C GLN A 180 3.81 -14.39 -5.63
N PRO A 181 3.27 -13.94 -6.78
CA PRO A 181 2.47 -12.71 -6.87
C PRO A 181 1.11 -12.73 -6.12
N GLU A 182 0.66 -13.89 -5.65
CA GLU A 182 -0.59 -14.07 -4.91
C GLU A 182 -0.41 -13.98 -3.38
N LEU A 183 0.83 -13.89 -2.90
CA LEU A 183 1.16 -13.88 -1.47
C LEU A 183 1.29 -12.46 -0.93
N ARG A 184 1.53 -12.36 0.39
CA ARG A 184 1.92 -11.09 1.02
C ARG A 184 3.40 -10.85 0.73
N HIS A 185 3.79 -9.58 0.60
CA HIS A 185 5.16 -9.18 0.24
C HIS A 185 5.86 -8.31 1.28
N GLY A 186 5.23 -8.08 2.45
CA GLY A 186 5.81 -7.29 3.54
C GLY A 186 6.97 -8.03 4.24
N MET A 187 7.94 -7.27 4.75
CA MET A 187 9.18 -7.80 5.30
C MET A 187 8.96 -8.78 6.46
N ASP A 188 8.08 -8.44 7.42
CA ASP A 188 7.76 -9.31 8.56
C ASP A 188 7.35 -10.71 8.09
N TYR A 189 6.43 -10.77 7.12
CA TYR A 189 5.99 -12.03 6.53
C TYR A 189 7.13 -12.76 5.83
N LEU A 190 8.00 -12.06 5.09
CA LEU A 190 9.15 -12.66 4.41
C LEU A 190 10.19 -13.20 5.42
N ALA A 191 10.45 -12.48 6.49
CA ALA A 191 11.36 -12.89 7.55
C ALA A 191 10.87 -14.16 8.24
N GLU A 192 9.57 -14.28 8.50
CA GLU A 192 8.99 -15.49 9.07
C GLU A 192 9.16 -16.70 8.15
N ILE A 193 8.83 -16.58 6.87
CA ILE A 193 8.82 -17.73 5.95
C ILE A 193 10.20 -18.13 5.43
N TYR A 194 11.12 -17.17 5.22
CA TYR A 194 12.43 -17.45 4.63
C TYR A 194 13.54 -17.56 5.70
N LEU A 195 13.41 -16.85 6.82
CA LEU A 195 14.45 -16.80 7.86
C LEU A 195 14.04 -17.50 9.16
N ASN A 196 12.78 -17.92 9.30
CA ASN A 196 12.21 -18.41 10.55
C ASN A 196 12.50 -17.41 11.70
N TYR A 197 12.28 -16.13 11.40
CA TYR A 197 12.65 -14.98 12.20
C TYR A 197 11.43 -14.06 12.41
N HIS A 198 11.28 -13.56 13.63
CA HIS A 198 10.26 -12.58 13.99
C HIS A 198 10.95 -11.23 14.22
N THR A 199 10.62 -10.28 13.35
CA THR A 199 11.09 -8.89 13.37
C THR A 199 10.48 -8.11 14.53
N ILE A 200 11.13 -7.02 14.90
CA ILE A 200 10.62 -6.00 15.82
C ILE A 200 9.53 -5.24 15.05
N HIS A 201 8.30 -5.26 15.54
CA HIS A 201 7.25 -4.51 14.88
C HIS A 201 7.27 -3.03 15.27
N ILE A 202 6.94 -2.15 14.31
CA ILE A 202 6.91 -0.70 14.53
C ILE A 202 5.98 -0.27 15.67
N ASP A 203 4.89 -1.01 15.92
CA ASP A 203 3.96 -0.72 17.01
C ASP A 203 4.54 -1.00 18.41
N GLU A 204 5.62 -1.76 18.52
CA GLU A 204 6.41 -1.88 19.75
C GLU A 204 7.15 -0.58 20.08
N LEU A 205 7.54 0.19 19.07
CA LEU A 205 8.25 1.46 19.21
C LEU A 205 7.29 2.64 19.42
N ILE A 206 6.36 2.82 18.50
CA ILE A 206 5.47 3.99 18.47
C ILE A 206 4.08 3.72 19.06
N GLY A 207 3.80 2.49 19.47
CA GLY A 207 2.51 2.08 19.99
C GLY A 207 1.52 1.67 18.88
N GLN A 208 0.37 1.18 19.32
CA GLN A 208 -0.70 0.70 18.45
C GLN A 208 -1.24 1.79 17.53
N LYS A 209 -1.60 1.39 16.31
CA LYS A 209 -2.17 2.29 15.30
C LYS A 209 -3.41 3.01 15.82
N GLY A 210 -3.40 4.33 15.73
CA GLY A 210 -4.53 5.16 16.16
C GLY A 210 -4.11 6.57 16.57
N LYS A 211 -5.05 7.32 17.14
CA LYS A 211 -4.85 8.74 17.51
C LYS A 211 -3.74 8.98 18.53
N ASN A 212 -3.35 7.95 19.28
CA ASN A 212 -2.35 8.02 20.34
C ASN A 212 -1.01 7.40 19.95
N GLN A 213 -0.86 6.95 18.69
CA GLN A 213 0.41 6.45 18.18
C GLN A 213 1.43 7.60 18.17
N LYS A 214 2.64 7.33 18.68
CA LYS A 214 3.75 8.29 18.66
C LYS A 214 4.29 8.46 17.25
N ASN A 215 5.13 9.46 17.04
CA ASN A 215 5.89 9.61 15.81
C ASN A 215 7.33 9.15 16.03
N MET A 216 7.98 8.58 15.00
CA MET A 216 9.40 8.16 15.10
C MET A 216 10.32 9.31 15.51
N LYS A 217 10.03 10.56 15.07
CA LYS A 217 10.83 11.73 15.46
C LYS A 217 10.81 12.06 16.95
N ASP A 218 9.83 11.53 17.69
CA ASP A 218 9.66 11.78 19.11
C ASP A 218 10.43 10.75 19.97
N LEU A 219 11.05 9.75 19.34
CA LEU A 219 11.85 8.72 20.00
C LEU A 219 13.32 9.11 20.06
N ALA A 220 14.03 8.61 21.08
CA ALA A 220 15.47 8.78 21.16
C ALA A 220 16.17 7.87 20.13
N PRO A 221 17.32 8.27 19.55
CA PRO A 221 18.07 7.41 18.63
C PRO A 221 18.37 6.02 19.19
N GLU A 222 18.59 5.91 20.50
CA GLU A 222 18.85 4.66 21.21
C GLU A 222 17.64 3.71 21.25
N ASP A 223 16.42 4.23 21.09
CA ASP A 223 15.20 3.43 21.04
C ASP A 223 14.88 2.94 19.62
N VAL A 224 15.39 3.65 18.59
CA VAL A 224 15.10 3.37 17.17
C VAL A 224 16.18 2.49 16.53
N TYR A 225 17.44 2.60 16.96
CA TYR A 225 18.56 2.03 16.19
C TYR A 225 18.48 0.51 15.99
N LEU A 226 17.95 -0.26 16.96
CA LEU A 226 17.85 -1.72 16.81
C LEU A 226 16.82 -2.10 15.74
N TYR A 227 15.68 -1.42 15.72
CA TYR A 227 14.64 -1.60 14.71
C TYR A 227 15.19 -1.28 13.32
N ALA A 228 15.74 -0.07 13.15
CA ALA A 228 16.25 0.37 11.85
C ALA A 228 17.44 -0.48 11.34
N CYS A 229 18.33 -0.90 12.24
CA CYS A 229 19.43 -1.82 11.90
C CYS A 229 18.91 -3.21 11.50
N GLU A 230 17.88 -3.70 12.19
CA GLU A 230 17.25 -4.98 11.87
C GLU A 230 16.61 -4.96 10.49
N ASP A 231 15.87 -3.91 10.14
CA ASP A 231 15.22 -3.77 8.83
C ASP A 231 16.25 -3.85 7.69
N ALA A 232 17.37 -3.12 7.82
CA ALA A 232 18.45 -3.17 6.83
C ALA A 232 19.13 -4.55 6.75
N ASP A 233 19.41 -5.21 7.88
CA ASP A 233 20.06 -6.53 7.91
C ASP A 233 19.14 -7.65 7.40
N VAL A 234 17.89 -7.67 7.85
CA VAL A 234 16.87 -8.63 7.39
C VAL A 234 16.67 -8.49 5.89
N THR A 235 16.60 -7.27 5.37
CA THR A 235 16.52 -7.00 3.93
C THR A 235 17.72 -7.58 3.18
N LEU A 236 18.94 -7.44 3.71
CA LEU A 236 20.13 -8.05 3.10
C LEU A 236 20.07 -9.58 3.08
N LYS A 237 19.67 -10.20 4.21
CA LYS A 237 19.48 -11.66 4.33
C LYS A 237 18.43 -12.16 3.35
N LEU A 238 17.30 -11.45 3.21
CA LEU A 238 16.25 -11.78 2.25
C LEU A 238 16.77 -11.67 0.82
N LYS A 239 17.51 -10.63 0.46
CA LYS A 239 18.15 -10.52 -0.86
C LYS A 239 19.02 -11.73 -1.19
N ASN A 240 19.86 -12.17 -0.25
CA ASN A 240 20.76 -13.31 -0.46
C ASN A 240 20.02 -14.64 -0.75
N ILE A 241 18.78 -14.78 -0.28
CA ILE A 241 17.91 -15.93 -0.53
C ILE A 241 17.13 -15.72 -1.83
N LEU A 242 16.44 -14.58 -1.96
CA LEU A 242 15.54 -14.29 -3.07
C LEU A 242 16.28 -14.22 -4.41
N GLU A 243 17.51 -13.69 -4.44
CA GLU A 243 18.34 -13.68 -5.65
C GLU A 243 18.62 -15.10 -6.17
N LYS A 244 18.88 -16.05 -5.27
CA LYS A 244 19.07 -17.46 -5.64
C LYS A 244 17.78 -18.09 -6.15
N GLU A 245 16.65 -17.75 -5.54
CA GLU A 245 15.34 -18.25 -5.99
C GLU A 245 14.93 -17.64 -7.34
N LEU A 246 15.20 -16.36 -7.61
CA LEU A 246 14.98 -15.74 -8.93
C LEU A 246 15.73 -16.50 -10.02
N LYS A 247 17.01 -16.81 -9.78
CA LYS A 247 17.84 -17.59 -10.70
C LYS A 247 17.31 -19.00 -10.91
N LYS A 248 16.96 -19.69 -9.83
CA LYS A 248 16.45 -21.06 -9.85
C LYS A 248 15.10 -21.19 -10.57
N ASN A 249 14.27 -20.15 -10.51
CA ASN A 249 12.96 -20.12 -11.18
C ASN A 249 13.02 -19.42 -12.55
N GLU A 250 14.22 -19.07 -13.05
CA GLU A 250 14.42 -18.43 -14.36
C GLU A 250 13.68 -17.11 -14.54
N THR A 251 13.52 -16.33 -13.46
CA THR A 251 12.80 -15.04 -13.46
C THR A 251 13.70 -13.81 -13.36
N GLU A 252 15.03 -13.99 -13.43
CA GLU A 252 16.01 -12.90 -13.38
C GLU A 252 15.80 -11.87 -14.50
N GLU A 253 15.45 -12.29 -15.71
CA GLU A 253 15.25 -11.37 -16.84
C GLU A 253 14.09 -10.40 -16.57
N LEU A 254 12.93 -10.94 -16.13
CA LEU A 254 11.77 -10.14 -15.73
C LEU A 254 12.12 -9.19 -14.57
N PHE A 255 12.82 -9.69 -13.56
CA PHE A 255 13.18 -8.88 -12.39
C PHE A 255 14.14 -7.74 -12.75
N TYR A 256 15.27 -8.03 -13.37
CA TYR A 256 16.33 -7.04 -13.61
C TYR A 256 16.07 -6.12 -14.82
N HIS A 257 15.33 -6.57 -15.84
CA HIS A 257 15.14 -5.78 -17.07
C HIS A 257 13.78 -5.09 -17.17
N ILE A 258 12.81 -5.47 -16.34
CA ILE A 258 11.47 -4.86 -16.34
C ILE A 258 11.17 -4.24 -14.98
N GLU A 259 11.19 -5.03 -13.90
CA GLU A 259 10.68 -4.57 -12.61
C GLU A 259 11.62 -3.60 -11.89
N MET A 260 12.93 -3.85 -11.85
CA MET A 260 13.91 -2.95 -11.22
C MET A 260 14.05 -1.60 -11.95
N PRO A 261 14.17 -1.54 -13.30
CA PRO A 261 14.23 -0.27 -14.01
C PRO A 261 12.95 0.56 -13.91
N LEU A 262 11.81 -0.08 -13.59
CA LEU A 262 10.54 0.61 -13.42
C LEU A 262 10.45 1.40 -12.10
N ILE A 263 11.14 0.98 -11.04
CA ILE A 263 11.14 1.66 -9.73
C ILE A 263 11.50 3.16 -9.84
N PRO A 264 12.64 3.57 -10.43
CA PRO A 264 12.99 4.99 -10.53
C PRO A 264 12.03 5.78 -11.43
N VAL A 265 11.44 5.14 -12.44
CA VAL A 265 10.42 5.76 -13.30
C VAL A 265 9.14 6.04 -12.49
N LEU A 266 8.69 5.08 -11.68
CA LEU A 266 7.54 5.27 -10.80
C LEU A 266 7.83 6.35 -9.75
N ALA A 267 8.99 6.31 -9.10
CA ALA A 267 9.39 7.37 -8.17
C ALA A 267 9.35 8.76 -8.84
N TYR A 268 9.88 8.89 -10.06
CA TYR A 268 9.80 10.15 -10.82
C TYR A 268 8.35 10.58 -11.09
N MET A 269 7.49 9.65 -11.54
CA MET A 269 6.06 9.94 -11.78
C MET A 269 5.33 10.38 -10.51
N GLU A 270 5.55 9.69 -9.39
CA GLU A 270 4.94 10.03 -8.09
C GLU A 270 5.43 11.39 -7.61
N ARG A 271 6.74 11.65 -7.71
CA ARG A 271 7.35 12.92 -7.30
C ARG A 271 6.83 14.11 -8.09
N ASN A 272 6.63 13.96 -9.39
CA ASN A 272 6.10 15.01 -10.25
C ASN A 272 4.66 15.39 -9.89
N GLY A 273 3.83 14.38 -9.61
CA GLY A 273 2.40 14.56 -9.35
C GLY A 273 1.63 15.17 -10.53
N VAL A 274 0.38 15.52 -10.29
CA VAL A 274 -0.52 16.13 -11.27
C VAL A 274 -1.29 17.31 -10.68
N ARG A 275 -1.46 18.39 -11.46
CA ARG A 275 -2.25 19.55 -11.03
C ARG A 275 -3.74 19.30 -11.17
N LEU A 276 -4.49 19.97 -10.30
CA LEU A 276 -5.94 19.89 -10.24
C LEU A 276 -6.55 21.29 -10.25
N ASP A 277 -7.49 21.53 -11.16
CA ASP A 277 -8.35 22.70 -11.15
C ASP A 277 -9.44 22.54 -10.08
N THR A 278 -9.15 23.08 -8.90
CA THR A 278 -10.07 23.07 -7.76
C THR A 278 -11.33 23.91 -7.99
N GLN A 279 -11.26 24.94 -8.85
CA GLN A 279 -12.40 25.79 -9.15
C GLN A 279 -13.39 25.06 -10.07
N ALA A 280 -12.88 24.43 -11.14
CA ALA A 280 -13.70 23.59 -12.03
C ALA A 280 -14.36 22.42 -11.28
N LEU A 281 -13.65 21.79 -10.33
CA LEU A 281 -14.25 20.75 -9.47
C LEU A 281 -15.35 21.29 -8.56
N LYS A 282 -15.17 22.49 -8.00
CA LYS A 282 -16.19 23.10 -7.14
C LYS A 282 -17.47 23.38 -7.91
N GLU A 283 -17.36 23.93 -9.13
CA GLU A 283 -18.49 24.14 -10.03
C GLU A 283 -19.18 22.83 -10.41
N SER A 284 -18.38 21.79 -10.72
CA SER A 284 -18.89 20.44 -10.96
C SER A 284 -19.62 19.86 -9.73
N SER A 285 -19.12 20.11 -8.51
CA SER A 285 -19.75 19.69 -7.25
C SER A 285 -21.16 20.25 -7.12
N GLU A 286 -21.32 21.56 -7.36
CA GLU A 286 -22.62 22.23 -7.27
C GLU A 286 -23.61 21.68 -8.32
N HIS A 287 -23.13 21.42 -9.54
CA HIS A 287 -23.94 20.82 -10.59
C HIS A 287 -24.42 19.42 -10.22
N PHE A 288 -23.49 18.55 -9.77
CA PHE A 288 -23.83 17.18 -9.40
C PHE A 288 -24.73 17.11 -8.16
N ARG A 289 -24.57 18.01 -7.17
CA ARG A 289 -25.46 18.07 -6.00
C ARG A 289 -26.89 18.42 -6.38
N LYS A 290 -27.09 19.41 -7.24
CA LYS A 290 -28.43 19.76 -7.77
C LYS A 290 -29.07 18.58 -8.50
N ARG A 291 -28.30 17.89 -9.37
CA ARG A 291 -28.79 16.72 -10.10
C ARG A 291 -29.11 15.54 -9.17
N LEU A 292 -28.31 15.36 -8.11
CA LEU A 292 -28.54 14.35 -7.09
C LEU A 292 -29.86 14.61 -6.34
N GLU A 293 -30.13 15.85 -5.93
CA GLU A 293 -31.38 16.24 -5.28
C GLU A 293 -32.60 15.98 -6.17
N ILE A 294 -32.53 16.37 -7.44
CA ILE A 294 -33.61 16.12 -8.41
C ILE A 294 -33.86 14.61 -8.56
N THR A 295 -32.78 13.84 -8.76
CA THR A 295 -32.86 12.38 -8.93
C THR A 295 -33.44 11.71 -7.68
N GLU A 296 -33.08 12.19 -6.50
CA GLU A 296 -33.59 11.70 -5.22
C GLU A 296 -35.10 11.95 -5.06
N GLN A 297 -35.59 13.14 -5.44
CA GLN A 297 -37.03 13.42 -5.45
C GLN A 297 -37.79 12.53 -6.46
N GLU A 298 -37.24 12.31 -7.64
CA GLU A 298 -37.82 11.41 -8.64
C GLU A 298 -37.90 9.97 -8.13
N ILE A 299 -36.86 9.50 -7.42
CA ILE A 299 -36.87 8.16 -6.79
C ILE A 299 -37.97 8.07 -5.74
N TYR A 300 -38.12 9.07 -4.88
CA TYR A 300 -39.17 9.07 -3.85
C TYR A 300 -40.57 9.10 -4.45
N GLN A 301 -40.77 9.87 -5.53
CA GLN A 301 -42.04 9.89 -6.25
C GLN A 301 -42.36 8.52 -6.88
N LEU A 302 -41.37 7.86 -7.50
CA LEU A 302 -41.54 6.54 -8.11
C LEU A 302 -41.70 5.41 -7.08
N ALA A 303 -41.10 5.53 -5.90
CA ALA A 303 -41.20 4.56 -4.81
C ALA A 303 -42.42 4.78 -3.90
N GLY A 304 -43.01 5.99 -3.93
CA GLY A 304 -44.15 6.40 -3.10
C GLY A 304 -43.82 6.58 -1.61
N GLU A 305 -42.54 6.60 -1.23
CA GLU A 305 -42.07 6.94 0.11
C GLU A 305 -40.61 7.39 0.09
N SER A 306 -40.17 8.03 1.18
CA SER A 306 -38.77 8.38 1.39
C SER A 306 -38.01 7.26 2.08
N PHE A 307 -36.77 7.03 1.67
CA PHE A 307 -35.88 6.02 2.23
C PHE A 307 -34.43 6.37 1.92
N ASN A 308 -33.47 5.76 2.61
CA ASN A 308 -32.06 5.96 2.33
C ASN A 308 -31.63 5.20 1.08
N ILE A 309 -31.50 5.90 -0.05
CA ILE A 309 -31.08 5.36 -1.35
C ILE A 309 -29.64 4.79 -1.31
N ALA A 310 -28.81 5.27 -0.38
CA ALA A 310 -27.46 4.74 -0.19
C ALA A 310 -27.45 3.40 0.57
N SER A 311 -28.56 2.99 1.21
CA SER A 311 -28.66 1.72 1.92
C SER A 311 -29.09 0.59 0.98
N PRO A 312 -28.22 -0.40 0.67
CA PRO A 312 -28.58 -1.53 -0.19
C PRO A 312 -29.79 -2.32 0.33
N LYS A 313 -29.95 -2.35 1.66
CA LYS A 313 -31.06 -3.02 2.35
C LYS A 313 -32.40 -2.33 2.03
N GLN A 314 -32.49 -1.03 2.29
CA GLN A 314 -33.74 -0.28 2.06
C GLN A 314 -34.09 -0.22 0.57
N VAL A 315 -33.10 -0.03 -0.31
CA VAL A 315 -33.30 -0.14 -1.76
C VAL A 315 -33.88 -1.51 -2.12
N GLY A 316 -33.35 -2.59 -1.53
CA GLY A 316 -33.85 -3.95 -1.76
C GLY A 316 -35.31 -4.14 -1.32
N GLU A 317 -35.67 -3.66 -0.13
CA GLU A 317 -37.03 -3.72 0.41
C GLU A 317 -38.02 -2.97 -0.50
N ILE A 318 -37.66 -1.76 -0.95
CA ILE A 318 -38.48 -0.96 -1.88
C ILE A 318 -38.68 -1.67 -3.22
N LEU A 319 -37.59 -2.13 -3.85
CA LEU A 319 -37.65 -2.73 -5.18
C LEU A 319 -38.39 -4.06 -5.19
N PHE A 320 -38.15 -4.92 -4.20
CA PHE A 320 -38.57 -6.32 -4.26
C PHE A 320 -39.77 -6.65 -3.37
N ASP A 321 -39.93 -6.00 -2.20
CA ASP A 321 -41.09 -6.27 -1.33
C ASP A 321 -42.27 -5.36 -1.69
N LYS A 322 -42.02 -4.06 -1.92
CA LYS A 322 -43.06 -3.08 -2.21
C LYS A 322 -43.42 -3.00 -3.69
N LEU A 323 -42.46 -2.64 -4.55
CA LEU A 323 -42.67 -2.48 -5.98
C LEU A 323 -42.75 -3.82 -6.73
N LYS A 324 -42.25 -4.90 -6.12
CA LYS A 324 -42.29 -6.29 -6.63
C LYS A 324 -41.87 -6.39 -8.10
N ILE A 325 -40.78 -5.70 -8.45
CA ILE A 325 -40.30 -5.60 -9.85
C ILE A 325 -39.89 -6.95 -10.45
N ILE A 326 -39.61 -7.95 -9.60
CA ILE A 326 -39.33 -9.35 -9.96
C ILE A 326 -39.90 -10.28 -8.90
N GLU A 327 -40.30 -11.48 -9.31
CA GLU A 327 -40.91 -12.48 -8.42
C GLU A 327 -39.88 -13.18 -7.51
N LYS A 328 -38.62 -13.33 -7.96
CA LYS A 328 -37.57 -14.05 -7.24
C LYS A 328 -36.26 -13.25 -7.22
N ALA A 329 -36.16 -12.32 -6.28
CA ALA A 329 -34.95 -11.56 -6.07
C ALA A 329 -33.86 -12.38 -5.36
N LYS A 330 -32.62 -12.28 -5.86
CA LYS A 330 -31.46 -12.95 -5.24
C LYS A 330 -31.15 -12.32 -3.90
N LYS A 331 -30.97 -13.15 -2.87
CA LYS A 331 -30.54 -12.73 -1.53
C LYS A 331 -29.10 -13.16 -1.27
N THR A 332 -28.38 -12.36 -0.49
CA THR A 332 -27.06 -12.70 0.03
C THR A 332 -27.16 -13.81 1.08
N LYS A 333 -26.02 -14.39 1.48
CA LYS A 333 -25.94 -15.35 2.60
C LYS A 333 -26.52 -14.80 3.92
N THR A 334 -26.54 -13.48 4.07
CA THR A 334 -27.12 -12.77 5.22
C THR A 334 -28.61 -12.46 5.09
N GLY A 335 -29.27 -12.93 4.03
CA GLY A 335 -30.70 -12.76 3.80
C GLY A 335 -31.13 -11.40 3.22
N GLN A 336 -30.18 -10.49 2.95
CA GLN A 336 -30.45 -9.20 2.32
C GLN A 336 -30.60 -9.34 0.81
N TYR A 337 -31.46 -8.54 0.19
CA TYR A 337 -31.55 -8.50 -1.27
C TYR A 337 -30.25 -7.97 -1.90
N THR A 338 -29.85 -8.57 -3.00
CA THR A 338 -28.66 -8.13 -3.74
C THR A 338 -29.03 -6.96 -4.64
N THR A 339 -28.47 -5.79 -4.36
CA THR A 339 -28.65 -4.59 -5.18
C THR A 339 -27.29 -4.10 -5.71
N SER A 340 -26.45 -5.02 -6.21
CA SER A 340 -25.21 -4.63 -6.89
C SER A 340 -25.51 -3.90 -8.20
N GLU A 341 -24.56 -3.12 -8.70
CA GLU A 341 -24.67 -2.41 -9.97
C GLU A 341 -25.05 -3.36 -11.11
N GLU A 342 -24.39 -4.51 -11.22
CA GLU A 342 -24.71 -5.57 -12.20
C GLU A 342 -26.16 -6.07 -12.10
N VAL A 343 -26.67 -6.29 -10.87
CA VAL A 343 -28.05 -6.75 -10.67
C VAL A 343 -29.03 -5.66 -11.05
N LEU A 344 -28.79 -4.41 -10.64
CA LEU A 344 -29.65 -3.29 -10.99
C LEU A 344 -29.64 -3.02 -12.50
N GLU A 345 -28.50 -3.14 -13.17
CA GLU A 345 -28.39 -2.96 -14.62
C GLU A 345 -29.23 -4.00 -15.38
N SER A 346 -29.22 -5.26 -14.92
CA SER A 346 -30.09 -6.30 -15.50
C SER A 346 -31.60 -6.02 -15.33
N LEU A 347 -31.95 -5.19 -14.34
CA LEU A 347 -33.32 -4.82 -13.99
C LEU A 347 -33.71 -3.44 -14.51
N ARG A 348 -32.83 -2.74 -15.23
CA ARG A 348 -33.05 -1.35 -15.69
C ARG A 348 -34.36 -1.16 -16.43
N TYR A 349 -34.74 -2.13 -17.27
CA TYR A 349 -35.97 -2.07 -18.07
C TYR A 349 -37.24 -2.53 -17.33
N LYS A 350 -37.13 -3.00 -16.09
CA LYS A 350 -38.28 -3.51 -15.32
C LYS A 350 -39.07 -2.39 -14.64
N HIS A 351 -38.40 -1.35 -14.18
CA HIS A 351 -39.05 -0.21 -13.56
C HIS A 351 -38.15 1.05 -13.65
N PRO A 352 -38.70 2.23 -13.99
CA PRO A 352 -37.92 3.47 -14.14
C PRO A 352 -37.09 3.85 -12.91
N VAL A 353 -37.56 3.49 -11.71
CA VAL A 353 -36.84 3.74 -10.45
C VAL A 353 -35.44 3.11 -10.42
N VAL A 354 -35.24 1.99 -11.13
CA VAL A 354 -33.95 1.28 -11.13
C VAL A 354 -32.88 2.10 -11.82
N GLU A 355 -33.21 2.69 -12.97
CA GLU A 355 -32.32 3.60 -13.70
C GLU A 355 -31.96 4.83 -12.85
N LYS A 356 -32.95 5.41 -12.14
CA LYS A 356 -32.72 6.55 -11.26
C LYS A 356 -31.85 6.20 -10.05
N ILE A 357 -32.01 5.02 -9.47
CA ILE A 357 -31.14 4.55 -8.38
C ILE A 357 -29.70 4.36 -8.87
N LEU A 358 -29.51 3.82 -10.07
CA LEU A 358 -28.18 3.70 -10.69
C LEU A 358 -27.55 5.08 -10.91
N GLU A 359 -28.29 6.02 -11.49
CA GLU A 359 -27.87 7.42 -11.69
C GLU A 359 -27.47 8.07 -10.35
N HIS A 360 -28.32 7.98 -9.33
CA HIS A 360 -28.03 8.53 -7.99
C HIS A 360 -26.75 7.93 -7.38
N ARG A 361 -26.56 6.60 -7.47
CA ARG A 361 -25.35 5.95 -6.94
C ARG A 361 -24.09 6.34 -7.70
N GLY A 362 -24.18 6.48 -9.02
CA GLY A 362 -23.10 6.99 -9.88
C GLY A 362 -22.69 8.40 -9.47
N LEU A 363 -23.65 9.34 -9.41
CA LEU A 363 -23.41 10.73 -8.99
C LEU A 363 -22.84 10.82 -7.58
N LYS A 364 -23.38 10.05 -6.62
CA LYS A 364 -22.88 10.04 -5.24
C LYS A 364 -21.45 9.51 -5.13
N LYS A 365 -21.10 8.50 -5.93
CA LYS A 365 -19.72 7.99 -6.01
C LYS A 365 -18.80 9.06 -6.62
N LEU A 366 -19.20 9.72 -7.71
CA LEU A 366 -18.43 10.79 -8.32
C LEU A 366 -18.16 11.94 -7.34
N LEU A 367 -19.19 12.38 -6.63
CA LEU A 367 -19.08 13.43 -5.61
C LEU A 367 -18.14 13.02 -4.48
N ASN A 368 -18.45 11.93 -3.78
CA ASN A 368 -17.73 11.55 -2.55
C ASN A 368 -16.31 11.04 -2.82
N THR A 369 -16.12 10.29 -3.90
CA THR A 369 -14.84 9.61 -4.18
C THR A 369 -13.87 10.47 -4.97
N TYR A 370 -14.35 11.45 -5.75
CA TYR A 370 -13.48 12.28 -6.58
C TYR A 370 -13.63 13.77 -6.30
N VAL A 371 -14.84 14.33 -6.43
CA VAL A 371 -15.03 15.79 -6.40
C VAL A 371 -14.70 16.39 -5.03
N ASP A 372 -15.18 15.77 -3.96
CA ASP A 372 -15.00 16.27 -2.59
C ASP A 372 -13.66 15.84 -1.97
N SER A 373 -13.11 14.70 -2.41
CA SER A 373 -11.90 14.08 -1.84
C SER A 373 -10.61 14.53 -2.51
N LEU A 374 -10.56 14.63 -3.85
CA LEU A 374 -9.32 14.97 -4.58
C LEU A 374 -8.73 16.31 -4.14
N PRO A 375 -9.52 17.39 -3.92
CA PRO A 375 -8.96 18.65 -3.43
C PRO A 375 -8.29 18.53 -2.05
N GLN A 376 -8.72 17.58 -1.22
CA GLN A 376 -8.13 17.35 0.11
C GLN A 376 -6.80 16.60 0.06
N LEU A 377 -6.50 15.96 -1.08
CA LEU A 377 -5.26 15.22 -1.32
C LEU A 377 -4.18 16.06 -2.02
N ILE A 378 -4.45 17.34 -2.27
CA ILE A 378 -3.46 18.26 -2.83
C ILE A 378 -2.38 18.48 -1.79
N ASN A 379 -1.14 18.13 -2.12
CA ASN A 379 -0.01 18.40 -1.25
C ASN A 379 0.20 19.93 -1.14
N PRO A 380 0.28 20.46 0.10
CA PRO A 380 0.32 21.91 0.32
C PRO A 380 1.61 22.57 -0.16
N GLN A 381 2.71 21.83 -0.30
CA GLN A 381 4.00 22.34 -0.75
C GLN A 381 4.07 22.37 -2.28
N THR A 382 3.74 21.28 -2.95
CA THR A 382 3.84 21.15 -4.41
C THR A 382 2.62 21.70 -5.16
N LYS A 383 1.47 21.85 -4.47
CA LYS A 383 0.16 22.17 -5.05
C LYS A 383 -0.33 21.14 -6.07
N LYS A 384 0.15 19.90 -5.97
CA LYS A 384 -0.19 18.78 -6.84
C LYS A 384 -0.72 17.60 -6.04
N ILE A 385 -1.41 16.70 -6.74
CA ILE A 385 -1.76 15.38 -6.21
C ILE A 385 -0.63 14.41 -6.56
N HIS A 386 -0.20 13.62 -5.58
CA HIS A 386 0.81 12.59 -5.73
C HIS A 386 0.17 11.24 -5.43
N THR A 387 -0.13 10.47 -6.47
CA THR A 387 -0.64 9.10 -6.31
C THR A 387 0.51 8.15 -6.01
N SER A 388 0.25 7.04 -5.33
CA SER A 388 1.20 5.94 -5.16
C SER A 388 0.90 4.83 -6.16
N PHE A 389 1.86 4.47 -7.01
CA PHE A 389 1.82 3.34 -7.92
C PHE A 389 2.41 2.10 -7.25
N ASN A 390 1.65 1.02 -7.17
CA ASN A 390 2.09 -0.21 -6.51
C ASN A 390 2.32 -1.32 -7.54
N GLN A 391 3.56 -1.84 -7.60
CA GLN A 391 3.96 -2.95 -8.46
C GLN A 391 3.47 -4.31 -7.94
N THR A 392 3.39 -4.49 -6.62
CA THR A 392 3.30 -5.81 -5.98
C THR A 392 1.89 -6.17 -5.48
N VAL A 393 0.85 -5.56 -6.06
CA VAL A 393 -0.55 -5.73 -5.58
C VAL A 393 -1.40 -6.61 -6.48
N THR A 394 -1.32 -6.46 -7.80
CA THR A 394 -2.21 -7.21 -8.70
C THR A 394 -1.51 -8.47 -9.16
N SER A 395 -2.12 -9.65 -9.04
CA SER A 395 -1.43 -10.87 -9.48
C SER A 395 -1.20 -10.97 -10.99
N THR A 396 -1.84 -10.09 -11.76
CA THR A 396 -1.69 -10.00 -13.22
C THR A 396 -0.45 -9.25 -13.70
N GLY A 397 0.36 -8.66 -12.82
CA GLY A 397 1.49 -7.82 -13.22
C GLY A 397 1.13 -6.36 -13.52
N ARG A 398 -0.14 -5.96 -13.42
CA ARG A 398 -0.55 -4.57 -13.65
C ARG A 398 -0.21 -3.71 -12.45
N LEU A 399 0.22 -2.47 -12.72
CA LEU A 399 0.30 -1.44 -11.69
C LEU A 399 -1.09 -1.19 -11.10
N SER A 400 -1.16 -0.99 -9.79
CA SER A 400 -2.32 -0.39 -9.12
C SER A 400 -1.98 1.01 -8.65
N SER A 401 -3.00 1.81 -8.32
CA SER A 401 -2.83 3.18 -7.82
C SER A 401 -3.63 3.38 -6.53
N SER A 402 -3.05 4.08 -5.57
CA SER A 402 -3.66 4.43 -4.28
C SER A 402 -3.40 5.89 -3.92
N ASN A 403 -4.23 6.44 -3.03
CA ASN A 403 -4.09 7.77 -2.42
C ASN A 403 -3.77 8.94 -3.39
N PRO A 404 -4.62 9.24 -4.40
CA PRO A 404 -5.88 8.58 -4.76
C PRO A 404 -5.68 7.47 -5.80
N ASN A 405 -6.68 6.57 -5.93
CA ASN A 405 -6.71 5.61 -7.03
C ASN A 405 -7.19 6.29 -8.31
N LEU A 406 -6.24 6.69 -9.16
CA LEU A 406 -6.52 7.36 -10.43
C LEU A 406 -7.09 6.43 -11.51
N GLN A 407 -6.89 5.12 -11.38
CA GLN A 407 -7.38 4.12 -12.35
C GLN A 407 -8.89 3.92 -12.29
N ASN A 408 -9.52 4.25 -11.16
CA ASN A 408 -10.96 4.08 -10.97
C ASN A 408 -11.81 5.25 -11.48
N ILE A 409 -11.19 6.33 -12.00
CA ILE A 409 -11.92 7.49 -12.53
C ILE A 409 -12.71 7.04 -13.76
N PRO A 410 -14.05 7.22 -13.81
CA PRO A 410 -14.88 6.70 -14.89
C PRO A 410 -14.47 7.21 -16.28
N ILE A 411 -14.35 6.29 -17.24
CA ILE A 411 -13.81 6.56 -18.59
C ILE A 411 -14.91 6.86 -19.62
N ARG A 412 -16.05 6.18 -19.53
CA ARG A 412 -17.07 6.16 -20.60
C ARG A 412 -18.15 7.23 -20.42
N ASP A 413 -18.40 7.66 -19.19
CA ASP A 413 -19.48 8.60 -18.89
C ASP A 413 -19.03 10.05 -19.09
N GLU A 414 -19.94 10.90 -19.58
CA GLU A 414 -19.70 12.34 -19.73
C GLU A 414 -19.34 12.98 -18.37
N ASP A 415 -20.01 12.55 -17.29
CA ASP A 415 -19.72 13.05 -15.94
C ASP A 415 -18.28 12.66 -15.50
N GLY A 416 -17.79 11.49 -15.90
CA GLY A 416 -16.40 11.08 -15.66
C GLY A 416 -15.38 11.80 -16.53
N LYS A 417 -15.76 12.22 -17.74
CA LYS A 417 -14.94 13.13 -18.56
C LYS A 417 -14.81 14.49 -17.89
N GLU A 418 -15.87 15.00 -17.26
CA GLU A 418 -15.84 16.28 -16.56
C GLU A 418 -14.84 16.27 -15.40
N ILE A 419 -14.80 15.19 -14.61
CA ILE A 419 -13.77 15.01 -13.57
C ILE A 419 -12.36 14.99 -14.17
N ARG A 420 -12.16 14.33 -15.31
CA ARG A 420 -10.85 14.26 -15.96
C ARG A 420 -10.38 15.61 -16.50
N LYS A 421 -11.29 16.49 -16.93
CA LYS A 421 -10.95 17.86 -17.36
C LYS A 421 -10.40 18.71 -16.21
N ALA A 422 -10.70 18.34 -14.96
CA ALA A 422 -10.14 19.04 -13.81
C ALA A 422 -8.66 18.72 -13.59
N PHE A 423 -8.12 17.62 -14.16
CA PHE A 423 -6.68 17.45 -14.21
C PHE A 423 -6.17 18.37 -15.32
N ILE A 424 -5.21 19.24 -14.99
CA ILE A 424 -4.67 20.28 -15.87
C ILE A 424 -3.15 20.16 -15.97
N PRO A 425 -2.52 20.53 -17.10
CA PRO A 425 -1.07 20.48 -17.23
C PRO A 425 -0.42 21.54 -16.34
N ASP A 426 0.90 21.45 -16.19
CA ASP A 426 1.70 22.55 -15.63
C ASP A 426 1.59 23.81 -16.51
N ASP A 427 1.91 24.96 -15.93
CA ASP A 427 1.86 26.22 -16.68
C ASP A 427 2.79 26.12 -17.91
N GLU A 428 2.32 26.64 -19.05
CA GLU A 428 3.02 26.56 -20.35
C GLU A 428 3.21 25.14 -20.92
N CYS A 429 2.57 24.13 -20.34
CA CYS A 429 2.58 22.74 -20.83
C CYS A 429 1.24 22.32 -21.43
N LEU A 430 1.27 21.24 -22.22
CA LEU A 430 0.10 20.53 -22.73
C LEU A 430 0.15 19.08 -22.26
N PHE A 431 -1.01 18.43 -22.15
CA PHE A 431 -1.09 16.98 -21.91
C PHE A 431 -0.87 16.16 -23.15
#